data_AF-A0A1G1EEI1-F1
#
_entry.id   AF-A0A1G1EEI1-F1
#
_cell.length_a   1.000
_cell.length_b   1.000
_cell.length_c   1.000
_cell.angle_alpha   90.00
_cell.angle_beta   90.00
_cell.angle_gamma   90.00
#
_symmetry.space_group_name_H-M   'P 1'
#
loop_
_entity.id
_entity.type
_entity.pdbx_description
1 polymer ?
#
loop_
_entity_poly.entity_id
_entity_poly.type
_entity_poly.pdbx_seq_one_letter_code
_entity_poly.pdbx_strand_id
1 'polypeptide(L)'
;MKRRRGVVLVIFILAIACPSWAVEVAPSISDKEIIEKLGELKGDIKELRGEIKAVREELKGEINAVRQELKGEINSLRQELKGDIKGLKADIKRIEEGQRNIEHQIDRLVNIFIGIVAAFAAIVAITIGFAIWDRKTALQPAIAKSRELEVKEDKLERALKEFAKADSRMAEVLRNVGML
;
A
#
# COMPACT_ATOMS: atom_id res chain seq x y z
N MET A 1 123.25 39.55 -32.23
CA MET A 1 121.80 39.78 -32.00
C MET A 1 120.83 39.08 -32.98
N LYS A 2 121.24 38.42 -34.08
CA LYS A 2 120.28 37.81 -35.04
C LYS A 2 119.72 36.43 -34.67
N ARG A 3 120.43 35.59 -33.88
CA ARG A 3 119.93 34.25 -33.46
C ARG A 3 118.64 34.28 -32.63
N ARG A 4 118.41 35.33 -31.83
CA ARG A 4 117.18 35.49 -31.02
C ARG A 4 115.93 35.77 -31.88
N ARG A 5 116.07 36.36 -33.07
CA ARG A 5 114.95 36.64 -33.97
C ARG A 5 114.36 35.35 -34.55
N GLY A 6 115.19 34.34 -34.83
CA GLY A 6 114.73 33.04 -35.31
C GLY A 6 113.93 32.26 -34.27
N VAL A 7 114.36 32.29 -33.00
CA VAL A 7 113.65 31.59 -31.90
C VAL A 7 112.29 32.24 -31.62
N VAL A 8 112.21 33.58 -31.65
CA VAL A 8 110.92 34.29 -31.50
C VAL A 8 109.99 33.98 -32.67
N LEU A 9 110.51 33.91 -33.91
CA LEU A 9 109.73 33.49 -35.07
C LEU A 9 109.22 32.05 -34.96
N VAL A 10 110.05 31.13 -34.48
CA VAL A 10 109.65 29.72 -34.28
C VAL A 10 108.62 29.57 -33.17
N ILE A 11 108.75 30.32 -32.07
CA ILE A 11 107.75 30.35 -30.99
C ILE A 11 106.44 30.98 -31.49
N PHE A 12 106.50 32.03 -32.32
CA PHE A 12 105.32 32.65 -32.92
C PHE A 12 104.62 31.70 -33.90
N ILE A 13 105.39 30.93 -34.69
CA ILE A 13 104.88 29.88 -35.58
C ILE A 13 104.29 28.71 -34.76
N LEU A 14 104.91 28.32 -33.64
CA LEU A 14 104.38 27.28 -32.73
C LEU A 14 103.12 27.74 -31.98
N ALA A 15 103.01 29.03 -31.66
CA ALA A 15 101.83 29.61 -31.02
C ALA A 15 100.65 29.74 -31.99
N ILE A 16 100.90 29.94 -33.29
CA ILE A 16 99.89 29.81 -34.35
C ILE A 16 99.52 28.34 -34.57
N ALA A 17 100.43 27.40 -34.27
CA ALA A 17 100.24 25.96 -34.47
C ALA A 17 99.59 25.22 -33.27
N CYS A 18 99.23 25.91 -32.19
CA CYS A 18 98.54 25.30 -31.04
C CYS A 18 97.02 25.55 -31.16
N PRO A 19 96.18 24.52 -30.95
CA PRO A 19 95.09 24.21 -31.85
C PRO A 19 93.81 24.96 -31.52
N SER A 20 93.11 25.37 -32.57
CA SER A 20 91.69 25.76 -32.60
C SER A 20 90.74 24.58 -32.29
N TRP A 21 91.16 23.63 -31.46
CA TRP A 21 90.46 22.38 -31.16
C TRP A 21 90.14 22.33 -29.66
N ALA A 22 89.42 23.34 -29.17
CA ALA A 22 88.81 23.30 -27.84
C ALA A 22 87.39 23.87 -27.91
N VAL A 23 86.71 23.63 -29.02
CA VAL A 23 85.25 23.65 -29.08
C VAL A 23 84.86 22.19 -29.27
N GLU A 24 84.45 21.52 -28.18
CA GLU A 24 83.68 20.29 -28.31
C GLU A 24 82.41 20.66 -29.08
N VAL A 25 82.44 20.37 -30.37
CA VAL A 25 81.29 20.51 -31.26
C VAL A 25 80.23 19.57 -30.68
N ALA A 26 79.15 20.14 -30.14
CA ALA A 26 77.95 19.40 -29.78
C ALA A 26 77.61 18.45 -30.94
N PRO A 27 77.15 17.20 -30.70
CA PRO A 27 76.88 16.24 -31.76
C PRO A 27 76.05 16.93 -32.84
N SER A 28 76.66 17.14 -34.02
CA SER A 28 75.96 17.80 -35.12
C SER A 28 75.02 16.76 -35.69
N ILE A 29 73.77 16.80 -35.22
CA ILE A 29 72.68 16.09 -35.87
C ILE A 29 72.75 16.44 -37.36
N SER A 30 72.84 15.41 -38.19
CA SER A 30 72.88 15.59 -39.63
C SER A 30 71.49 15.99 -40.12
N ASP A 31 71.39 16.95 -41.05
CA ASP A 31 70.11 17.31 -41.69
C ASP A 31 69.37 16.07 -42.24
N LYS A 32 70.11 15.01 -42.58
CA LYS A 32 69.56 13.71 -43.00
C LYS A 32 68.80 12.98 -41.88
N GLU A 33 69.34 12.94 -40.66
CA GLU A 33 68.68 12.31 -39.51
C GLU A 33 67.41 13.08 -39.11
N ILE A 34 67.42 14.41 -39.24
CA ILE A 34 66.22 15.24 -39.02
C ILE A 34 65.13 14.89 -40.05
N ILE A 35 65.49 14.80 -41.32
CA ILE A 35 64.54 14.47 -42.40
C ILE A 35 63.95 13.07 -42.20
N GLU A 36 64.77 12.10 -41.81
CA GLU A 36 64.33 10.73 -41.52
C GLU A 36 63.34 10.71 -40.35
N LYS A 37 63.70 11.31 -39.21
CA LYS A 37 62.82 11.39 -38.03
C LYS A 37 61.53 12.16 -38.30
N LEU A 38 61.58 13.23 -39.10
CA LEU A 38 60.38 13.94 -39.55
C LEU A 38 59.51 13.09 -40.49
N GLY A 39 60.14 12.26 -41.32
CA GLY A 39 59.46 11.28 -42.17
C GLY A 39 58.71 10.23 -41.36
N GLU A 40 59.39 9.63 -40.38
CA GLU A 40 58.81 8.69 -39.41
C GLU A 40 57.63 9.33 -38.66
N LEU A 41 57.85 10.49 -38.02
CA LEU A 41 56.80 11.22 -37.29
C LEU A 41 55.59 11.56 -38.17
N LYS A 42 55.82 11.92 -39.44
CA LYS A 42 54.73 12.19 -40.39
C LYS A 42 53.96 10.91 -40.75
N GLY A 43 54.66 9.77 -40.82
CA GLY A 43 54.07 8.45 -40.94
C GLY A 43 53.18 8.11 -39.75
N ASP A 44 53.73 8.20 -38.55
CA ASP A 44 53.02 7.92 -37.29
C ASP A 44 51.79 8.81 -37.12
N ILE A 45 51.89 10.11 -37.41
CA ILE A 45 50.75 11.04 -37.38
C ILE A 45 49.66 10.61 -38.37
N LYS A 46 50.03 10.09 -39.54
CA LYS A 46 49.06 9.62 -40.54
C LYS A 46 48.38 8.33 -40.07
N GLU A 47 49.12 7.41 -39.47
CA GLU A 47 48.61 6.18 -38.88
C GLU A 47 47.66 6.46 -37.71
N LEU A 48 48.09 7.26 -36.73
CA LEU A 48 47.25 7.68 -35.60
C LEU A 48 45.97 8.38 -36.05
N ARG A 49 46.02 9.21 -37.09
CA ARG A 49 44.81 9.81 -37.68
C ARG A 49 43.88 8.76 -38.28
N GLY A 50 44.43 7.72 -38.89
CA GLY A 50 43.68 6.57 -39.39
C GLY A 50 43.00 5.81 -38.26
N GLU A 51 43.75 5.47 -37.21
CA GLU A 51 43.23 4.78 -36.02
C GLU A 51 42.13 5.59 -35.32
N ILE A 52 42.36 6.89 -35.09
CA ILE A 52 41.35 7.79 -34.50
C ILE A 52 40.07 7.80 -35.34
N LYS A 53 40.19 7.80 -36.67
CA LYS A 53 39.03 7.77 -37.56
C LYS A 53 38.29 6.43 -37.46
N ALA A 54 39.03 5.32 -37.44
CA ALA A 54 38.45 3.98 -37.29
C ALA A 54 37.69 3.83 -35.97
N VAL A 55 38.32 4.19 -34.83
CA VAL A 55 37.68 4.18 -33.51
C VAL A 55 36.45 5.08 -33.47
N ARG A 56 36.50 6.25 -34.12
CA ARG A 56 35.34 7.16 -34.18
C ARG A 56 34.18 6.56 -34.98
N GLU A 57 34.47 5.84 -36.05
CA GLU A 57 33.45 5.15 -36.85
C GLU A 57 32.85 3.97 -36.07
N GLU A 58 33.68 3.18 -35.39
CA GLU A 58 33.27 2.08 -34.51
C GLU A 58 32.36 2.58 -33.37
N LEU A 59 32.81 3.57 -32.58
CA LEU A 59 32.00 4.15 -31.50
C LEU A 59 30.68 4.72 -32.01
N LYS A 60 30.65 5.31 -33.22
CA LYS A 60 29.41 5.79 -33.83
C LYS A 60 28.48 4.62 -34.17
N GLY A 61 29.03 3.50 -34.63
CA GLY A 61 28.32 2.26 -34.87
C GLY A 61 27.70 1.70 -33.59
N GLU A 62 28.51 1.55 -32.53
CA GLU A 62 28.07 1.06 -31.22
C GLU A 62 26.98 1.95 -30.61
N ILE A 63 27.16 3.27 -30.62
CA ILE A 63 26.15 4.21 -30.13
C ILE A 63 24.83 4.04 -30.87
N ASN A 64 24.86 3.82 -32.19
CA ASN A 64 23.64 3.60 -32.96
C ASN A 64 23.00 2.25 -32.65
N ALA A 65 23.80 1.19 -32.47
CA ALA A 65 23.31 -0.13 -32.10
C ALA A 65 22.60 -0.08 -30.74
N VAL A 66 23.25 0.46 -29.71
CA VAL A 66 22.68 0.62 -28.37
C VAL A 66 21.41 1.49 -28.41
N ARG A 67 21.37 2.56 -29.21
CA ARG A 67 20.16 3.38 -29.39
C ARG A 67 19.00 2.60 -29.99
N GLN A 68 19.25 1.71 -30.95
CA GLN A 68 18.20 0.88 -31.55
C GLN A 68 17.70 -0.18 -30.57
N GLU A 69 18.61 -0.82 -29.84
CA GLU A 69 18.30 -1.80 -28.80
C GLU A 69 17.42 -1.19 -27.71
N LEU A 70 17.87 -0.09 -27.10
CA LEU A 70 17.08 0.62 -26.08
C LEU A 70 15.71 1.06 -26.58
N LYS A 71 15.61 1.50 -27.85
CA LYS A 71 14.32 1.86 -28.45
C LYS A 71 13.42 0.64 -28.63
N GLY A 72 13.98 -0.51 -28.98
CA GLY A 72 13.29 -1.79 -29.06
C GLY A 72 12.75 -2.23 -27.71
N GLU A 73 13.60 -2.25 -26.68
CA GLU A 73 13.25 -2.60 -25.31
C GLU A 73 12.15 -1.70 -24.74
N ILE A 74 12.28 -0.37 -24.91
CA ILE A 74 11.25 0.59 -24.49
C ILE A 74 9.90 0.29 -25.16
N ASN A 75 9.90 -0.09 -26.44
CA ASN A 75 8.67 -0.43 -27.14
C ASN A 75 8.08 -1.75 -26.65
N SER A 76 8.90 -2.77 -26.39
CA SER A 76 8.44 -4.05 -25.81
C SER A 76 7.80 -3.82 -24.44
N LEU A 77 8.52 -3.14 -23.54
CA LEU A 77 8.03 -2.79 -22.20
C LEU A 77 6.72 -2.01 -22.27
N ARG A 78 6.59 -1.05 -23.19
CA ARG A 78 5.33 -0.30 -23.39
C ARG A 78 4.18 -1.21 -23.83
N GLN A 79 4.44 -2.21 -24.66
CA GLN A 79 3.41 -3.14 -25.10
C GLN A 79 2.99 -4.08 -23.97
N GLU A 80 3.95 -4.62 -23.22
CA GLU A 80 3.72 -5.45 -22.03
C GLU A 80 2.88 -4.69 -20.99
N LEU A 81 3.31 -3.48 -20.60
CA LEU A 81 2.57 -2.65 -19.64
C LEU A 81 1.14 -2.36 -20.11
N LYS A 82 0.94 -2.13 -21.41
CA LYS A 82 -0.39 -1.91 -21.98
C LYS A 82 -1.24 -3.18 -21.96
N GLY A 83 -0.61 -4.35 -22.12
CA GLY A 83 -1.24 -5.65 -21.95
C GLY A 83 -1.69 -5.84 -20.50
N ASP A 84 -0.80 -5.62 -19.55
CA ASP A 84 -1.07 -5.77 -18.12
C ASP A 84 -2.18 -4.83 -17.64
N ILE A 85 -2.17 -3.56 -18.06
CA ILE A 85 -3.25 -2.61 -17.74
C ILE A 85 -4.60 -3.11 -18.27
N LYS A 86 -4.64 -3.70 -19.47
CA LYS A 86 -5.89 -4.28 -20.00
C LYS A 86 -6.32 -5.51 -19.21
N GLY A 87 -5.38 -6.37 -18.83
CA GLY A 87 -5.62 -7.53 -17.97
C GLY A 87 -6.21 -7.12 -16.63
N LEU A 88 -5.54 -6.21 -15.92
CA LEU A 88 -6.01 -5.65 -14.66
C LEU A 88 -7.40 -5.01 -14.78
N LYS A 89 -7.67 -4.28 -15.86
CA LYS A 89 -9.01 -3.70 -16.10
C LYS A 89 -10.08 -4.78 -16.28
N ALA A 90 -9.75 -5.90 -16.92
CA ALA A 90 -10.68 -7.02 -17.05
C ALA A 90 -10.92 -7.72 -15.71
N ASP A 91 -9.89 -7.89 -14.90
CA ASP A 91 -10.00 -8.50 -13.58
C ASP A 91 -10.80 -7.62 -12.60
N ILE A 92 -10.60 -6.30 -12.63
CA ILE A 92 -11.43 -5.35 -11.87
C ILE A 92 -12.90 -5.50 -12.25
N LYS A 93 -13.24 -5.58 -13.54
CA LYS A 93 -14.63 -5.79 -13.96
C LYS A 93 -15.22 -7.10 -13.45
N ARG A 94 -14.44 -8.20 -13.49
CA ARG A 94 -14.88 -9.49 -12.94
C ARG A 94 -15.12 -9.42 -11.44
N ILE A 95 -14.28 -8.69 -10.70
CA ILE A 95 -14.46 -8.45 -9.27
C ILE A 95 -15.73 -7.62 -9.02
N GLU A 96 -15.97 -6.55 -9.79
CA GLU A 96 -17.18 -5.72 -9.69
C GLU A 96 -18.46 -6.52 -10.01
N GLU A 97 -18.42 -7.41 -10.99
CA GLU A 97 -19.51 -8.34 -11.30
C GLU A 97 -19.73 -9.36 -10.18
N GLY A 98 -18.64 -9.90 -9.62
CA GLY A 98 -18.68 -10.79 -8.47
C GLY A 98 -19.28 -10.12 -7.23
N GLN A 99 -18.90 -8.87 -6.94
CA GLN A 99 -19.43 -8.08 -5.84
C GLN A 99 -20.94 -7.84 -5.99
N ARG A 100 -21.41 -7.46 -7.19
CA ARG A 100 -22.85 -7.30 -7.46
C ARG A 100 -23.65 -8.58 -7.27
N ASN A 101 -23.10 -9.72 -7.71
CA ASN A 101 -23.73 -11.02 -7.50
C ASN A 101 -23.83 -11.39 -6.02
N ILE A 102 -22.81 -11.05 -5.22
CA ILE A 102 -22.82 -11.27 -3.76
C ILE A 102 -23.84 -10.37 -3.09
N GLU A 103 -23.91 -9.09 -3.46
CA GLU A 103 -24.90 -8.14 -2.94
C GLU A 103 -26.33 -8.66 -3.14
N HIS A 104 -26.65 -9.12 -4.35
CA HIS A 104 -27.95 -9.74 -4.64
C HIS A 104 -28.23 -11.02 -3.84
N GLN A 105 -27.19 -11.82 -3.53
CA GLN A 105 -27.35 -13.01 -2.69
C GLN A 105 -27.59 -12.63 -1.23
N ILE A 106 -26.88 -11.61 -0.72
CA ILE A 106 -27.08 -11.08 0.63
C ILE A 106 -28.50 -10.53 0.78
N ASP A 107 -28.98 -9.73 -0.17
CA ASP A 107 -30.34 -9.19 -0.14
C ASP A 107 -31.40 -10.30 -0.12
N ARG A 108 -31.19 -11.35 -0.91
CA ARG A 108 -32.08 -12.52 -0.91
C ARG A 108 -32.09 -13.21 0.46
N LEU A 109 -30.92 -13.41 1.06
CA LEU A 109 -30.80 -14.01 2.40
C LEU A 109 -31.44 -13.13 3.48
N VAL A 110 -31.19 -11.83 3.46
CA VAL A 110 -31.75 -10.86 4.41
C VAL A 110 -33.27 -10.80 4.29
N ASN A 111 -33.81 -10.79 3.07
CA ASN A 111 -35.27 -10.80 2.86
C ASN A 111 -35.93 -12.08 3.41
N ILE A 112 -35.33 -13.25 3.19
CA ILE A 112 -35.82 -14.51 3.78
C ILE A 112 -35.74 -14.45 5.31
N PHE A 113 -34.63 -13.95 5.86
CA PHE A 113 -34.45 -13.81 7.30
C PHE A 113 -35.48 -12.87 7.93
N ILE A 114 -35.74 -11.71 7.33
CA ILE A 114 -36.79 -10.78 7.75
C ILE A 114 -38.16 -11.47 7.73
N GLY A 115 -38.46 -12.25 6.69
CA GLY A 115 -39.70 -13.04 6.60
C GLY A 115 -39.86 -14.03 7.75
N ILE A 116 -38.79 -14.76 8.09
CA ILE A 116 -38.77 -15.69 9.23
C ILE A 116 -38.98 -14.95 10.55
N VAL A 117 -38.24 -13.85 10.78
CA VAL A 117 -38.37 -13.04 12.01
C VAL A 117 -39.78 -12.46 12.14
N ALA A 118 -40.37 -11.98 11.05
CA ALA A 118 -41.74 -11.47 11.03
C ALA A 118 -42.77 -12.57 11.37
N ALA A 119 -42.58 -13.79 10.84
CA ALA A 119 -43.43 -14.93 11.17
C ALA A 119 -43.34 -15.30 12.66
N PHE A 120 -42.13 -15.35 13.22
CA PHE A 120 -41.95 -15.59 14.67
C PHE A 120 -42.56 -14.47 15.52
N ALA A 121 -42.36 -13.21 15.14
CA ALA A 121 -42.95 -12.07 15.84
C ALA A 121 -44.49 -12.13 15.81
N ALA A 122 -45.09 -12.54 14.69
CA ALA A 122 -46.53 -12.73 14.56
C ALA A 122 -47.04 -13.84 15.51
N ILE A 123 -46.36 -14.98 15.56
CA ILE A 123 -46.72 -16.08 16.48
C ILE A 123 -46.65 -15.60 17.94
N VAL A 124 -45.59 -14.89 18.32
CA VAL A 124 -45.43 -14.35 19.68
C VAL A 124 -46.51 -13.31 20.01
N ALA A 125 -46.85 -12.44 19.05
CA ALA A 125 -47.93 -11.47 19.22
C ALA A 125 -49.29 -12.17 19.42
N ILE A 126 -49.55 -13.25 18.68
CA ILE A 126 -50.77 -14.06 18.83
C ILE A 126 -50.81 -14.73 20.20
N THR A 127 -49.72 -15.36 20.65
CA THR A 127 -49.70 -16.07 21.95
C THR A 127 -49.84 -15.12 23.13
N ILE A 128 -49.14 -13.98 23.12
CA ILE A 128 -49.28 -12.94 24.15
C ILE A 128 -50.69 -12.33 24.11
N GLY A 129 -51.19 -12.03 22.92
CA GLY A 129 -52.54 -11.49 22.74
C GLY A 129 -53.62 -12.43 23.29
N PHE A 130 -53.50 -13.73 23.00
CA PHE A 130 -54.40 -14.75 23.52
C PHE A 130 -54.30 -14.87 25.04
N ALA A 131 -53.09 -14.87 25.61
CA ALA A 131 -52.89 -14.95 27.06
C ALA A 131 -53.51 -13.77 27.81
N ILE A 132 -53.42 -12.55 27.27
CA ILE A 132 -54.06 -11.36 27.84
C ILE A 132 -55.59 -11.48 27.76
N TRP A 133 -56.11 -11.97 26.64
CA TRP A 133 -57.55 -12.13 26.43
C TRP A 133 -58.18 -13.22 27.33
N ASP A 134 -57.52 -14.37 27.44
CA ASP A 134 -57.96 -15.49 28.29
C ASP A 134 -57.98 -15.08 29.78
N ARG A 135 -56.92 -14.44 30.27
CA ARG A 135 -56.86 -13.91 31.64
C ARG A 135 -58.03 -12.98 31.95
N LYS A 136 -58.41 -12.12 31.01
CA LYS A 136 -59.54 -11.18 31.19
C LYS A 136 -60.88 -11.89 31.20
N THR A 137 -61.05 -12.98 30.44
CA THR A 137 -62.32 -13.70 30.31
C THR A 137 -62.51 -14.71 31.45
N ALA A 138 -61.46 -15.45 31.83
CA ALA A 138 -61.50 -16.45 32.89
C ALA A 138 -61.65 -15.86 34.30
N LEU A 139 -61.14 -14.64 34.54
CA LEU A 139 -61.26 -13.99 35.86
C LEU A 139 -62.64 -13.37 36.13
N GLN A 140 -63.49 -13.16 35.11
CA GLN A 140 -64.82 -12.60 35.33
C GLN A 140 -65.71 -13.43 36.26
N PRO A 141 -65.88 -14.76 36.07
CA PRO A 141 -66.69 -15.57 36.99
C PRO A 141 -66.06 -15.67 38.38
N ALA A 142 -64.72 -15.62 38.49
CA ALA A 142 -64.03 -15.65 39.77
C ALA A 142 -64.26 -14.36 40.58
N ILE A 143 -64.16 -13.19 39.91
CA ILE A 143 -64.44 -11.88 40.51
C ILE A 143 -65.92 -11.72 40.86
N ALA A 144 -66.83 -12.26 40.03
CA ALA A 144 -68.26 -12.24 40.31
C ALA A 144 -68.61 -13.09 41.54
N LYS A 145 -68.03 -14.31 41.65
CA LYS A 145 -68.21 -15.16 42.83
C LYS A 145 -67.60 -14.55 44.09
N SER A 146 -66.42 -13.93 44.01
CA SER A 146 -65.84 -13.27 45.18
C SER A 146 -66.71 -12.11 45.67
N ARG A 147 -67.27 -11.31 44.75
CA ARG A 147 -68.19 -10.22 45.09
C ARG A 147 -69.50 -10.73 45.70
N GLU A 148 -70.02 -11.86 45.22
CA GLU A 148 -71.22 -12.47 45.82
C GLU A 148 -70.94 -13.00 47.23
N LEU A 149 -69.77 -13.59 47.46
CA LEU A 149 -69.34 -14.04 48.78
C LEU A 149 -69.16 -12.87 49.74
N GLU A 150 -68.52 -11.78 49.31
CA GLU A 150 -68.34 -10.55 50.09
C GLU A 150 -69.70 -9.94 50.50
N VAL A 151 -70.67 -9.87 49.57
CA VAL A 151 -72.02 -9.38 49.87
C VAL A 151 -72.79 -10.31 50.82
N LYS A 152 -72.59 -11.63 50.72
CA LYS A 152 -73.20 -12.60 51.65
C LYS A 152 -72.57 -12.48 53.04
N GLU A 153 -71.26 -12.30 53.11
CA GLU A 153 -70.51 -12.09 54.33
C GLU A 153 -70.97 -10.80 55.03
N ASP A 154 -71.06 -9.67 54.31
CA ASP A 154 -71.59 -8.41 54.83
C ASP A 154 -73.02 -8.54 55.40
N LYS A 155 -73.89 -9.29 54.71
CA LYS A 155 -75.27 -9.52 55.19
C LYS A 155 -75.31 -10.40 56.44
N LEU A 156 -74.47 -11.43 56.47
CA LEU A 156 -74.32 -12.31 57.63
C LEU A 156 -73.77 -11.54 58.82
N GLU A 157 -72.76 -10.69 58.62
CA GLU A 157 -72.17 -9.84 59.65
C GLU A 157 -73.22 -8.88 60.23
N ARG A 158 -74.02 -8.23 59.38
CA ARG A 158 -75.11 -7.36 59.84
C ARG A 158 -76.17 -8.12 60.64
N ALA A 159 -76.60 -9.28 60.15
CA ALA A 159 -77.59 -10.10 60.85
C ALA A 159 -77.05 -10.58 62.21
N LEU A 160 -75.79 -11.05 62.26
CA LEU A 160 -75.13 -11.46 63.49
C LEU A 160 -74.98 -10.30 64.49
N LYS A 161 -74.60 -9.10 64.03
CA LYS A 161 -74.54 -7.90 64.87
C LYS A 161 -75.90 -7.48 65.41
N GLU A 162 -76.99 -7.69 64.66
CA GLU A 162 -78.35 -7.42 65.12
C GLU A 162 -78.81 -8.44 66.17
N PHE A 163 -78.55 -9.73 65.95
CA PHE A 163 -78.82 -10.79 66.95
C PHE A 163 -78.00 -10.61 68.24
N ALA A 164 -76.75 -10.17 68.13
CA ALA A 164 -75.92 -9.86 69.30
C ALA A 164 -76.44 -8.69 70.15
N LYS A 165 -77.21 -7.77 69.58
CA LYS A 165 -77.89 -6.72 70.37
C LYS A 165 -79.07 -7.26 71.18
N ALA A 166 -79.63 -8.41 70.78
CA ALA A 166 -80.78 -9.04 71.43
C ALA A 166 -80.39 -10.15 72.43
N ASP A 167 -79.25 -10.83 72.24
CA ASP A 167 -78.77 -11.94 73.09
C ASP A 167 -77.33 -11.68 73.58
N SER A 168 -77.14 -11.65 74.92
CA SER A 168 -75.85 -11.37 75.57
C SER A 168 -74.79 -12.44 75.32
N ARG A 169 -75.18 -13.70 75.06
CA ARG A 169 -74.22 -14.79 74.76
C ARG A 169 -73.67 -14.68 73.34
N MET A 170 -74.48 -14.24 72.38
CA MET A 170 -74.05 -14.05 70.99
C MET A 170 -73.08 -12.86 70.85
N ALA A 171 -73.28 -11.80 71.63
CA ALA A 171 -72.35 -10.66 71.68
C ALA A 171 -70.94 -11.04 72.15
N GLU A 172 -70.84 -11.93 73.13
CA GLU A 172 -69.55 -12.39 73.66
C GLU A 172 -68.79 -13.26 72.65
N VAL A 173 -69.51 -14.11 71.90
CA VAL A 173 -68.93 -14.93 70.82
C VAL A 173 -68.40 -14.07 69.68
N LEU A 174 -69.16 -13.07 69.22
CA LEU A 174 -68.70 -12.17 68.14
C LEU A 174 -67.51 -11.30 68.56
N ARG A 175 -67.43 -10.89 69.83
CA ARG A 175 -66.29 -10.14 70.38
C ARG A 175 -65.00 -10.96 70.40
N ASN A 176 -65.09 -12.26 70.71
CA ASN A 176 -63.93 -13.16 70.69
C ASN A 176 -63.43 -13.49 69.28
N VAL A 177 -64.31 -13.45 68.27
CA VAL A 177 -63.96 -13.68 66.86
C VAL A 177 -63.51 -12.39 66.15
N GLY A 178 -63.55 -11.24 66.83
CA GLY A 178 -63.04 -9.96 66.31
C GLY A 178 -63.97 -9.25 65.34
N MET A 179 -65.26 -9.60 65.32
CA MET A 179 -66.28 -8.99 64.44
C MET A 179 -67.08 -7.84 65.12
N LEU A 180 -66.75 -7.47 66.36
CA LEU A 180 -67.36 -6.40 67.15
C LEU A 180 -66.30 -5.47 67.75
#